data_AF-A0A1H6JJ07-F1
#
_entry.id   AF-A0A1H6JJ07-F1
#
_cell.length_a   1.000
_cell.length_b   1.000
_cell.length_c   1.000
_cell.angle_alpha   90.00
_cell.angle_beta   90.00
_cell.angle_gamma   90.00
#
_symmetry.space_group_name_H-M   'P 1'
#
loop_
_entity.id
_entity.type
_entity.pdbx_description
1 polymer ?
#
loop_
_entity_poly.entity_id
_entity_poly.type
_entity_poly.pdbx_seq_one_letter_code
_entity_poly.pdbx_strand_id
1 'polypeptide(L)'
;MTVDEIYSKIGQEMFNVIEGDVWTNARLEFKIVGNGVVGYTGEYIENNEVKNISIRNITRELSVWIKELHEITTGGGNNKWNRAFFTINSGGNFGMEFIWDKELNDEIERLN
;
A
#
# COMPACT_ATOMS: atom_id res chain seq x y z
N MET A 1 -12.98 7.83 -6.40
CA MET A 1 -13.06 6.52 -7.09
C MET A 1 -13.83 5.53 -6.23
N THR A 2 -14.19 4.35 -6.73
CA THR A 2 -14.63 3.23 -5.88
C THR A 2 -13.42 2.51 -5.28
N VAL A 3 -13.65 1.70 -4.24
CA VAL A 3 -12.59 0.87 -3.63
C VAL A 3 -11.98 -0.10 -4.65
N ASP A 4 -12.82 -0.73 -5.48
CA ASP A 4 -12.37 -1.70 -6.50
C ASP A 4 -11.54 -1.05 -7.61
N GLU A 5 -11.88 0.19 -7.99
CA GLU A 5 -11.07 0.99 -8.93
C GLU A 5 -9.69 1.29 -8.35
N ILE A 6 -9.61 1.64 -7.06
CA ILE A 6 -8.35 1.92 -6.38
C ILE A 6 -7.49 0.65 -6.32
N TYR A 7 -8.06 -0.49 -5.95
CA TYR A 7 -7.34 -1.76 -5.91
C TYR A 7 -6.80 -2.17 -7.28
N SER A 8 -7.60 -1.97 -8.32
CA SER A 8 -7.19 -2.25 -9.70
C SER A 8 -6.02 -1.37 -10.13
N LYS A 9 -6.05 -0.07 -9.80
CA LYS A 9 -4.95 0.86 -10.09
C LYS A 9 -3.67 0.53 -9.33
N ILE A 10 -3.76 0.20 -8.04
CA ILE A 10 -2.60 -0.21 -7.23
C ILE A 10 -2.01 -1.51 -7.78
N GLY A 11 -2.84 -2.50 -8.10
CA GLY A 11 -2.41 -3.76 -8.68
C GLY A 11 -1.69 -3.56 -10.00
N GLN A 12 -2.25 -2.76 -10.91
CA GLN A 12 -1.63 -2.46 -12.19
C GLN A 12 -0.29 -1.72 -12.04
N GLU A 13 -0.22 -0.76 -11.11
CA GLU A 13 1.04 -0.08 -10.81
C GLU A 13 2.10 -1.07 -10.32
N MET A 14 1.75 -1.99 -9.43
CA MET A 14 2.66 -3.04 -8.95
C MET A 14 3.20 -3.90 -10.10
N PHE A 15 2.34 -4.30 -11.05
CA PHE A 15 2.79 -5.03 -12.24
C PHE A 15 3.74 -4.20 -13.12
N ASN A 16 3.56 -2.88 -13.20
CA ASN A 16 4.39 -2.01 -14.03
C ASN A 16 5.78 -1.76 -13.42
N VAL A 17 5.90 -1.74 -12.10
CA VAL A 17 7.14 -1.35 -11.40
C VAL A 17 8.03 -2.53 -11.00
N ILE A 18 7.49 -3.76 -11.01
CA ILE A 18 8.27 -4.96 -10.74
C ILE A 18 9.13 -5.27 -11.98
N GLU A 19 10.44 -5.27 -11.78
CA GLU A 19 11.42 -5.49 -12.86
C GLU A 19 11.72 -6.97 -13.11
N GLY A 20 11.28 -7.87 -12.23
CA GLY A 20 11.53 -9.31 -12.35
C GLY A 20 10.60 -9.99 -13.35
N ASP A 21 11.12 -10.90 -14.19
CA ASP A 21 10.32 -11.62 -15.18
C ASP A 21 9.60 -12.84 -14.59
N VAL A 22 10.09 -13.39 -13.47
CA VAL A 22 9.60 -14.64 -12.86
C VAL A 22 9.22 -14.48 -11.38
N TRP A 23 8.73 -13.30 -11.02
CA TRP A 23 8.27 -13.04 -9.65
C TRP A 23 7.00 -13.83 -9.31
N THR A 24 6.83 -14.13 -8.02
CA THR A 24 5.69 -14.94 -7.53
C THR A 24 4.72 -14.11 -6.70
N ASN A 25 5.25 -13.28 -5.80
CA ASN A 25 4.49 -12.47 -4.87
C ASN A 25 5.11 -11.09 -4.75
N ALA A 26 4.27 -10.08 -4.56
CA ALA A 26 4.68 -8.73 -4.24
C ALA A 26 3.82 -8.17 -3.11
N ARG A 27 4.45 -7.33 -2.29
CA ARG A 27 3.84 -6.68 -1.14
C ARG A 27 4.18 -5.21 -1.16
N LEU A 28 3.17 -4.38 -0.94
CA LEU A 28 3.30 -2.95 -0.83
C LEU A 28 2.72 -2.52 0.51
N GLU A 29 3.56 -1.94 1.34
CA GLU A 29 3.20 -1.37 2.63
C GLU A 29 2.98 0.13 2.48
N PHE A 30 1.95 0.64 3.15
CA PHE A 30 1.67 2.07 3.24
C PHE A 30 1.46 2.49 4.69
N LYS A 31 1.92 3.70 5.01
CA LYS A 31 1.71 4.34 6.30
C LYS A 31 1.02 5.68 6.12
N ILE A 32 -0.06 5.90 6.88
CA ILE A 32 -0.87 7.10 6.85
C ILE A 32 -0.84 7.78 8.22
N VAL A 33 -0.61 9.08 8.20
CA VAL A 33 -0.55 9.95 9.38
C VAL A 33 -1.51 11.11 9.17
N GLY A 34 -2.48 11.26 10.07
CA GLY A 34 -3.52 12.28 9.94
C GLY A 34 -4.24 12.14 8.60
N ASN A 35 -4.08 13.15 7.72
CA ASN A 35 -4.75 13.22 6.42
C ASN A 35 -3.81 12.92 5.22
N GLY A 36 -2.63 12.32 5.46
CA GLY A 36 -1.62 12.12 4.42
C GLY A 36 -0.84 10.82 4.51
N VAL A 37 -0.37 10.34 3.37
CA VAL A 37 0.56 9.20 3.26
C VAL A 37 1.97 9.70 3.59
N VAL A 38 2.63 9.07 4.57
CA VAL A 38 3.97 9.48 5.02
C VAL A 38 5.08 8.54 4.57
N GLY A 39 4.71 7.36 4.09
CA GLY A 39 5.68 6.39 3.61
C GLY A 39 5.02 5.22 2.93
N TYR A 40 5.72 4.69 1.93
CA TYR A 40 5.40 3.42 1.32
C TYR A 40 6.69 2.68 0.96
N THR A 41 6.65 1.37 1.07
CA THR A 41 7.76 0.47 0.75
C THR A 41 7.20 -0.74 0.04
N GLY A 42 7.86 -1.16 -1.04
CA GLY A 42 7.45 -2.32 -1.82
C GLY A 42 8.54 -3.38 -1.85
N GLU A 43 8.13 -4.63 -1.81
CA GLU A 43 9.01 -5.80 -1.96
C GLU A 43 8.34 -6.83 -2.87
N TYR A 44 9.14 -7.65 -3.55
CA TYR A 44 8.66 -8.77 -4.36
C TYR A 44 9.60 -9.97 -4.22
N ILE A 45 9.06 -11.17 -4.42
CA ILE A 45 9.79 -12.42 -4.37
C ILE A 45 10.09 -12.86 -5.81
N GLU A 46 11.37 -13.03 -6.12
CA GLU A 46 11.84 -13.60 -7.37
C GLU A 46 12.86 -14.69 -7.07
N ASN A 47 12.69 -15.89 -7.65
CA ASN A 47 13.57 -17.05 -7.41
C ASN A 47 13.80 -17.38 -5.92
N ASN A 48 12.76 -17.24 -5.08
CA ASN A 48 12.79 -17.37 -3.61
C ASN A 48 13.65 -16.33 -2.87
N GLU A 49 14.07 -15.26 -3.55
CA GLU A 49 14.75 -14.12 -2.93
C GLU A 49 13.81 -12.92 -2.82
N VAL A 50 13.88 -12.20 -1.71
CA VAL A 50 13.16 -10.95 -1.50
C VAL A 50 13.94 -9.81 -2.13
N LYS A 51 13.30 -9.08 -3.04
CA LYS A 51 13.84 -7.90 -3.72
C LYS A 51 13.00 -6.68 -3.38
N ASN A 52 13.65 -5.53 -3.25
CA ASN A 52 12.96 -4.27 -3.00
C ASN A 52 12.48 -3.66 -4.31
N ILE A 53 11.26 -3.12 -4.29
CA ILE A 53 10.75 -2.26 -5.36
C ILE A 53 11.38 -0.88 -5.19
N SER A 54 11.98 -0.38 -6.26
CA SER A 54 12.50 0.98 -6.28
C SER A 54 11.35 1.97 -6.16
N ILE A 55 11.31 2.72 -5.06
CA ILE A 55 10.34 3.80 -4.80
C ILE A 55 10.36 4.84 -5.95
N ARG A 56 11.50 4.99 -6.64
CA ARG A 56 11.61 5.91 -7.79
C ARG A 56 10.80 5.47 -9.01
N ASN A 57 10.51 4.18 -9.12
CA ASN A 57 9.72 3.63 -10.22
C ASN A 57 8.22 3.77 -9.95
N ILE A 58 7.83 4.02 -8.69
CA ILE A 58 6.45 4.15 -8.26
C ILE A 58 5.91 5.55 -8.59
N THR A 59 4.73 5.58 -9.21
CA THR A 59 4.03 6.82 -9.53
C THR A 59 3.64 7.62 -8.28
N ARG A 60 3.72 8.95 -8.38
CA ARG A 60 3.25 9.85 -7.33
C ARG A 60 1.74 9.73 -7.08
N GLU A 61 0.98 9.29 -8.09
CA GLU A 61 -0.48 9.10 -7.98
C GLU A 61 -0.88 8.04 -6.95
N LEU A 62 0.02 7.10 -6.64
CA LEU A 62 -0.22 6.07 -5.63
C LEU A 62 -0.59 6.71 -4.27
N SER A 63 0.06 7.80 -3.89
CA SER A 63 -0.24 8.53 -2.66
C SER A 63 -1.66 9.11 -2.64
N VAL A 64 -2.17 9.53 -3.80
CA VAL A 64 -3.53 10.06 -3.96
C VAL A 64 -4.55 8.93 -3.82
N TRP A 65 -4.31 7.80 -4.51
CA TRP A 65 -5.21 6.64 -4.46
C TRP A 65 -5.33 6.07 -3.04
N ILE A 66 -4.22 6.02 -2.30
CA ILE A 66 -4.19 5.53 -0.92
C ILE A 66 -4.89 6.49 0.04
N LYS A 67 -4.76 7.81 -0.19
CA LYS A 67 -5.52 8.80 0.57
C LYS A 67 -7.03 8.66 0.33
N GLU A 68 -7.45 8.54 -0.93
CA GLU A 68 -8.87 8.30 -1.25
C GLU A 68 -9.38 7.00 -0.62
N LEU A 69 -8.58 5.93 -0.65
CA LEU A 69 -8.93 4.66 0.00
C LEU A 69 -9.13 4.84 1.49
N HIS A 70 -8.24 5.59 2.15
CA HIS A 70 -8.36 5.89 3.57
C HIS A 70 -9.63 6.68 3.88
N GLU A 71 -9.92 7.73 3.10
CA GLU A 71 -11.15 8.53 3.27
C GLU A 71 -12.41 7.68 3.07
N ILE A 72 -12.45 6.79 2.08
CA ILE A 72 -13.61 5.92 1.81
C ILE A 72 -13.79 4.87 2.92
N THR A 73 -12.70 4.23 3.36
CA THR A 73 -12.76 3.11 4.32
C THR A 73 -12.90 3.55 5.76
N THR A 74 -12.45 4.77 6.09
CA THR A 74 -12.60 5.37 7.43
C THR A 74 -13.77 6.35 7.52
N GLY A 75 -14.34 6.75 6.37
CA GLY A 75 -15.55 7.56 6.26
C GLY A 75 -16.74 6.88 6.94
N GLY A 76 -17.08 7.36 8.14
CA GLY A 76 -18.09 6.74 9.01
C GLY A 76 -17.57 6.37 10.41
N GLY A 77 -16.27 6.54 10.67
CA GLY A 77 -15.68 6.51 12.02
C GLY A 77 -15.46 5.12 12.63
N ASN A 78 -15.96 4.06 12.00
CA ASN A 78 -15.86 2.67 12.51
C ASN A 78 -14.57 1.96 12.12
N ASN A 79 -13.90 2.37 11.05
CA ASN A 79 -12.63 1.79 10.64
C ASN A 79 -11.54 2.83 10.83
N LYS A 80 -10.52 2.48 11.63
CA LYS A 80 -9.32 3.29 11.82
C LYS A 80 -8.12 2.41 11.50
N TRP A 81 -7.34 2.86 10.54
CA TRP A 81 -6.07 2.24 10.20
C TRP A 81 -5.09 3.36 9.84
N ASN A 82 -3.83 3.11 10.16
CA ASN A 82 -2.70 3.97 9.81
C ASN A 82 -1.60 3.18 9.08
N ARG A 83 -1.82 1.88 8.88
CA ARG A 83 -0.96 0.99 8.12
C ARG A 83 -1.81 0.07 7.24
N ALA A 84 -1.40 -0.12 5.99
CA ALA A 84 -2.05 -1.05 5.08
C ALA A 84 -1.02 -1.88 4.31
N PHE A 85 -1.39 -3.12 4.01
CA PHE A 85 -0.60 -4.02 3.19
C PHE A 85 -1.43 -4.46 1.99
N PHE A 86 -0.95 -4.13 0.80
CA PHE A 86 -1.45 -4.67 -0.45
C PHE A 86 -0.54 -5.82 -0.88
N THR A 87 -1.10 -7.00 -1.07
CA THR A 87 -0.38 -8.16 -1.57
C THR A 87 -0.94 -8.56 -2.92
N ILE A 88 -0.10 -8.89 -3.88
CA ILE A 88 -0.50 -9.41 -5.19
C ILE A 88 0.42 -10.55 -5.59
N ASN A 89 -0.11 -11.54 -6.31
CA ASN A 89 0.70 -12.57 -6.93
C ASN A 89 0.77 -12.37 -8.45
N SER A 90 1.72 -13.04 -9.10
CA SER A 90 1.88 -12.94 -10.55
C SER A 90 0.70 -13.47 -11.36
N GLY A 91 -0.20 -14.23 -10.72
CA GLY A 91 -1.48 -14.66 -11.29
C GLY A 91 -2.62 -13.63 -11.18
N GLY A 92 -2.39 -12.47 -10.54
CA GLY A 92 -3.37 -11.39 -10.39
C GLY A 92 -4.29 -11.52 -9.18
N ASN A 93 -4.14 -12.56 -8.34
CA ASN A 93 -4.85 -12.61 -7.07
C ASN A 93 -4.22 -11.59 -6.12
N PHE A 94 -5.06 -10.75 -5.54
CA PHE A 94 -4.62 -9.73 -4.60
C PHE A 94 -5.37 -9.81 -3.27
N GLY A 95 -4.79 -9.16 -2.27
CA GLY A 95 -5.34 -9.01 -0.93
C GLY A 95 -5.01 -7.64 -0.36
N MET A 96 -5.87 -7.14 0.51
CA MET A 96 -5.66 -5.89 1.24
C MET A 96 -5.88 -6.13 2.72
N GLU A 97 -4.92 -5.73 3.54
CA GLU A 97 -4.99 -5.80 4.99
C GLU A 97 -4.85 -4.40 5.59
N PHE A 98 -5.75 -4.04 6.49
CA PHE A 98 -5.74 -2.77 7.22
C PHE A 98 -5.39 -3.01 8.68
N ILE A 99 -4.40 -2.27 9.18
CA ILE A 99 -3.91 -2.40 10.55
C ILE A 99 -3.95 -1.05 11.25
N TRP A 100 -4.42 -1.07 12.49
CA TRP A 100 -4.23 0.02 13.44
C TRP A 100 -2.95 -0.22 14.24
N ASP A 101 -1.90 0.49 13.86
CA ASP A 101 -0.62 0.51 14.55
C ASP A 101 -0.64 1.59 15.64
N LYS A 102 -0.99 1.19 16.87
CA LYS A 102 -1.13 2.13 17.98
C LYS A 102 0.20 2.86 18.29
N GLU A 103 1.35 2.19 18.17
CA GLU A 103 2.64 2.80 18.43
C GLU A 103 2.95 3.93 17.43
N LEU A 104 2.67 3.68 16.14
CA LEU A 104 2.78 4.70 15.12
C LEU A 104 1.84 5.89 15.42
N ASN A 105 0.61 5.62 15.86
CA ASN A 105 -0.32 6.69 16.27
C ASN A 105 0.21 7.51 17.46
N ASP A 106 0.69 6.84 18.50
CA ASP A 106 1.20 7.49 19.71
C ASP A 106 2.47 8.32 19.40
N GLU A 107 3.31 7.90 18.46
CA GLU A 107 4.47 8.67 17.98
C GLU A 107 4.04 9.94 17.23
N ILE A 108 3.04 9.84 16.36
CA ILE A 108 2.45 10.99 15.66
C ILE A 108 1.86 11.99 16.65
N GLU A 109 1.08 11.51 17.62
CA GLU A 109 0.44 12.37 18.63
C GLU A 109 1.46 13.09 19.51
N ARG A 110 2.66 12.51 19.72
CA ARG A 110 3.76 13.17 20.45
C ARG A 110 4.47 14.25 19.63
N LEU A 111 4.42 14.18 18.31
CA LEU A 111 5.12 15.10 17.40
C LEU A 111 4.22 16.27 16.92
N ASN A 112 2.90 16.20 17.17
CA ASN A 112 1.94 17.29 16.97
C ASN A 112 1.75 18.13 18.24
#